data_AF-A0A2W6XDZ8-F1
#
_entry.id   AF-A0A2W6XDZ8-F1
#
_cell.length_a   1.000
_cell.length_b   1.000
_cell.length_c   1.000
_cell.angle_alpha   90.00
_cell.angle_beta   90.00
_cell.angle_gamma   90.00
#
_symmetry.space_group_name_H-M   'P 1'
#
loop_
_entity.id
_entity.type
_entity.pdbx_description
1 polymer ?
#
loop_
_entity_poly.entity_id
_entity_poly.type
_entity_poly.pdbx_seq_one_letter_code
_entity_poly.pdbx_strand_id
1 'polypeptide(L)'
;MNYRHSFHAGNFADLVKHALVLWLVQARQAMGPVVVLDTHAGAGLYDLSGDAARSKEAEAGVARLMTAQGRPPLMDALANEVRALNPDGATRFYPGSPRLIADALSAGGRYVGFELNPPVRALLAEALAGRANAEAREGDGYDGAVTEAARSRAPLILIDPPFERPDDYARAAETAVAVVRRDLSATVAIWTPLKDLETFDAFIRRLQGKVGPTLVAEARLRPLTNPMKMNGCALVVINPPAGAEAAAREICGWVADALGDPGARAEVWTF
;
A
#
# COMPACT_ATOMS: atom_id res chain seq x y z
N MET A 1 -13.71 8.01 -13.81
CA MET A 1 -12.87 8.00 -12.59
C MET A 1 -12.01 9.26 -12.67
N ASN A 2 -12.11 10.15 -11.68
CA ASN A 2 -11.41 11.44 -11.69
C ASN A 2 -10.12 11.40 -10.85
N TYR A 3 -9.95 10.38 -10.01
CA TYR A 3 -8.70 10.14 -9.27
C TYR A 3 -7.50 9.98 -10.21
N ARG A 4 -6.47 10.78 -9.97
CA ARG A 4 -5.14 10.55 -10.54
C ARG A 4 -4.16 10.44 -9.39
N HIS A 5 -3.68 9.22 -9.14
CA HIS A 5 -2.73 8.95 -8.05
C HIS A 5 -1.45 9.80 -8.15
N SER A 6 -1.08 10.24 -9.35
CA SER A 6 0.05 11.15 -9.60
C SER A 6 0.02 12.43 -8.77
N PHE A 7 -1.14 12.92 -8.31
CA PHE A 7 -1.22 14.11 -7.44
C PHE A 7 -0.85 13.82 -5.97
N HIS A 8 -1.01 12.57 -5.54
CA HIS A 8 -0.84 12.13 -4.15
C HIS A 8 0.44 11.30 -3.95
N ALA A 9 1.12 10.96 -5.05
CA ALA A 9 2.30 10.12 -5.05
C ALA A 9 3.37 10.65 -4.07
N GLY A 10 3.78 9.78 -3.15
CA GLY A 10 4.83 10.09 -2.17
C GLY A 10 4.35 10.91 -0.98
N ASN A 11 3.04 11.01 -0.74
CA ASN A 11 2.52 11.55 0.51
C ASN A 11 2.75 10.60 1.70
N PHE A 12 2.41 11.03 2.91
CA PHE A 12 2.62 10.23 4.13
C PHE A 12 1.91 8.85 4.09
N ALA A 13 0.74 8.76 3.45
CA ALA A 13 -0.05 7.53 3.40
C ALA A 13 0.61 6.52 2.47
N ASP A 14 1.19 6.98 1.36
CA ASP A 14 2.05 6.16 0.51
C ASP A 14 3.29 5.68 1.28
N LEU A 15 3.90 6.52 2.13
CA LEU A 15 5.05 6.08 2.92
C LEU A 15 4.71 4.93 3.86
N VAL A 16 3.58 5.03 4.59
CA VAL A 16 3.09 3.96 5.47
C VAL A 16 2.81 2.69 4.68
N LYS A 17 2.01 2.82 3.60
CA LYS A 17 1.61 1.70 2.74
C LYS A 17 2.83 1.01 2.16
N HIS A 18 3.73 1.75 1.52
CA HIS A 18 4.86 1.19 0.79
C HIS A 18 5.93 0.59 1.70
N ALA A 19 6.23 1.20 2.84
CA ALA A 19 7.15 0.61 3.82
C ALA A 19 6.60 -0.71 4.39
N LEU A 20 5.29 -0.75 4.73
CA LEU A 20 4.65 -1.97 5.21
C LEU A 20 4.55 -3.04 4.13
N VAL A 21 4.25 -2.67 2.89
CA VAL A 21 4.22 -3.61 1.76
C VAL A 21 5.59 -4.21 1.47
N LEU A 22 6.67 -3.41 1.47
CA LEU A 22 8.03 -3.91 1.35
C LEU A 22 8.36 -4.93 2.45
N TRP A 23 8.02 -4.60 3.70
CA TRP A 23 8.20 -5.51 4.83
C TRP A 23 7.37 -6.80 4.65
N LEU A 24 6.10 -6.69 4.25
CA LEU A 24 5.22 -7.84 4.02
C LEU A 24 5.77 -8.76 2.93
N VAL A 25 6.26 -8.22 1.81
CA VAL A 25 6.89 -9.01 0.75
C VAL A 25 8.08 -9.78 1.30
N GLN A 26 8.99 -9.12 2.02
CA GLN A 26 10.16 -9.80 2.61
C GLN A 26 9.76 -10.89 3.60
N ALA A 27 8.83 -10.60 4.52
CA ALA A 27 8.35 -11.55 5.52
C ALA A 27 7.67 -12.77 4.88
N ARG A 28 6.90 -12.57 3.80
CA ARG A 28 6.27 -13.66 3.03
C ARG A 28 7.30 -14.50 2.29
N GLN A 29 8.32 -13.89 1.70
CA GLN A 29 9.37 -14.61 0.98
C GLN A 29 10.22 -15.50 1.89
N ALA A 30 10.38 -15.13 3.16
CA ALA A 30 11.04 -15.99 4.15
C ALA A 30 10.28 -17.31 4.40
N MET A 31 9.01 -17.40 3.99
CA MET A 31 8.16 -18.60 4.08
C MET A 31 8.09 -19.40 2.77
N GLY A 32 8.65 -18.89 1.67
CA GLY A 32 8.65 -19.51 0.34
C GLY A 32 8.34 -18.53 -0.80
N PRO A 33 8.32 -19.00 -2.06
CA PRO A 33 7.97 -18.18 -3.21
C PRO A 33 6.58 -17.56 -3.04
N VAL A 34 6.46 -16.26 -3.33
CA VAL A 34 5.22 -15.50 -3.14
C VAL A 34 4.67 -15.00 -4.49
N VAL A 35 3.36 -15.15 -4.66
CA VAL A 35 2.61 -14.44 -5.70
C VAL A 35 1.96 -13.23 -5.03
N VAL A 36 2.25 -12.04 -5.55
CA VAL A 36 1.65 -10.78 -5.09
C VAL A 36 0.63 -10.31 -6.12
N LEU A 37 -0.59 -10.08 -5.66
CA LEU A 37 -1.72 -9.62 -6.48
C LEU A 37 -2.12 -8.21 -6.02
N ASP A 38 -1.97 -7.23 -6.90
CA ASP A 38 -2.24 -5.83 -6.61
C ASP A 38 -3.49 -5.38 -7.37
N THR A 39 -4.58 -5.18 -6.64
CA THR A 39 -5.90 -4.91 -7.23
C THR A 39 -6.03 -3.55 -7.88
N HIS A 40 -5.20 -2.57 -7.50
CA HIS A 40 -5.29 -1.19 -7.95
C HIS A 40 -3.87 -0.64 -8.16
N ALA A 41 -3.18 -1.21 -9.15
CA ALA A 41 -1.74 -1.03 -9.34
C ALA A 41 -1.34 0.41 -9.73
N GLY A 42 -2.25 1.19 -10.31
CA GLY A 42 -1.93 2.53 -10.79
C GLY A 42 -0.87 2.52 -11.89
N ALA A 43 -0.10 3.61 -12.02
CA ALA A 43 0.88 3.78 -13.10
C ALA A 43 2.24 3.11 -12.82
N GLY A 44 2.46 2.57 -11.62
CA GLY A 44 3.72 1.93 -11.23
C GLY A 44 4.90 2.87 -10.90
N LEU A 45 5.07 3.96 -11.64
CA LEU A 45 6.11 4.96 -11.42
C LEU A 45 5.54 6.38 -11.64
N TYR A 46 5.92 7.32 -10.77
CA TYR A 46 5.37 8.68 -10.79
C TYR A 46 6.50 9.72 -10.89
N ASP A 47 6.42 10.62 -11.88
CA ASP A 47 7.30 11.77 -12.00
C ASP A 47 6.75 12.95 -11.18
N LEU A 48 7.52 13.36 -10.17
CA LEU A 48 7.26 14.44 -9.21
C LEU A 48 7.72 15.82 -9.72
N SER A 49 8.15 15.97 -10.98
CA SER A 49 8.64 17.26 -11.51
C SER A 49 7.57 18.17 -12.14
N GLY A 50 6.40 17.66 -12.56
CA GLY A 50 5.34 18.44 -13.19
C GLY A 50 4.54 19.37 -12.26
N ASP A 51 3.64 20.19 -12.83
CA ASP A 51 2.79 21.15 -12.08
C ASP A 51 1.87 20.51 -11.02
N ALA A 52 1.53 19.23 -11.23
CA ALA A 52 0.81 18.37 -10.29
C ALA A 52 1.68 17.82 -9.14
N ALA A 53 2.99 18.02 -9.23
CA ALA A 53 3.98 17.05 -8.77
C ALA A 53 5.00 17.66 -7.77
N ARG A 54 5.08 19.00 -7.71
CA ARG A 54 5.29 19.72 -6.43
C ARG A 54 3.98 19.86 -5.66
N SER A 55 3.24 18.76 -5.51
CA SER A 55 2.12 18.79 -4.59
C SER A 55 2.69 19.02 -3.20
N LYS A 56 2.01 19.84 -2.40
CA LYS A 56 2.36 20.03 -0.97
C LYS A 56 2.43 18.68 -0.23
N GLU A 57 1.81 17.64 -0.78
CA GLU A 57 1.82 16.29 -0.23
C GLU A 57 3.17 15.57 -0.43
N ALA A 58 3.78 15.63 -1.62
CA ALA A 58 5.11 15.05 -1.85
C ALA A 58 6.19 15.79 -1.05
N GLU A 59 6.07 17.12 -0.94
CA GLU A 59 6.94 17.95 -0.10
C GLU A 59 6.79 17.59 1.40
N ALA A 60 5.57 17.32 1.86
CA ALA A 60 5.30 16.91 3.24
C ALA A 60 5.58 15.42 3.51
N GLY A 61 5.73 14.59 2.48
CA GLY A 61 5.97 13.16 2.56
C GLY A 61 7.40 12.79 2.15
N VAL A 62 7.57 12.31 0.92
CA VAL A 62 8.83 11.73 0.44
C VAL A 62 10.01 12.69 0.51
N ALA A 63 9.82 13.99 0.29
CA ALA A 63 10.92 14.95 0.45
C ALA A 63 11.43 15.01 1.91
N ARG A 64 10.52 14.92 2.89
CA ARG A 64 10.87 14.80 4.32
C ARG A 64 11.50 13.44 4.62
N LEU A 65 11.00 12.35 4.05
CA LEU A 65 11.64 11.04 4.17
C LEU A 65 13.10 11.09 3.73
N MET A 66 13.40 11.70 2.58
CA MET A 66 14.75 11.69 2.03
C MET A 66 15.75 12.51 2.84
N THR A 67 15.28 13.54 3.56
CA THR A 67 16.12 14.46 4.36
C THR A 67 16.19 14.10 5.84
N ALA A 68 15.24 13.29 6.35
CA ALA A 68 15.20 12.88 7.75
C ALA A 68 16.46 12.11 8.18
N GLN A 69 16.96 12.45 9.37
CA GLN A 69 18.05 11.74 10.04
C GLN A 69 17.48 10.72 11.02
N GLY A 70 18.23 9.65 11.30
CA GLY A 70 17.82 8.64 12.29
C GLY A 70 16.54 7.89 11.92
N ARG A 71 16.30 7.68 10.61
CA ARG A 71 15.20 6.84 10.15
C ARG A 71 15.38 5.42 10.70
N PRO A 72 14.30 4.73 11.09
CA PRO A 72 14.38 3.34 11.46
C PRO A 72 14.56 2.46 10.21
N PRO A 73 15.08 1.22 10.35
CA PRO A 73 15.46 0.37 9.22
C PRO A 73 14.39 0.18 8.15
N LEU A 74 13.11 0.04 8.54
CA LEU A 74 12.03 -0.16 7.57
C LEU A 74 11.71 1.09 6.75
N MET A 75 11.94 2.28 7.31
CA MET A 75 11.83 3.54 6.57
C MET A 75 13.06 3.78 5.69
N ASP A 76 14.25 3.35 6.12
CA ASP A 76 15.45 3.37 5.27
C ASP A 76 15.30 2.43 4.06
N ALA A 77 14.66 1.27 4.21
CA ALA A 77 14.37 0.38 3.09
C ALA A 77 13.57 1.08 1.99
N LEU A 78 12.49 1.79 2.35
CA LEU A 78 11.72 2.59 1.39
C LEU A 78 12.55 3.75 0.82
N ALA A 79 13.31 4.47 1.65
CA ALA A 79 14.15 5.56 1.20
C ALA A 79 15.24 5.10 0.21
N ASN A 80 15.73 3.87 0.34
CA ASN A 80 16.70 3.27 -0.58
C ASN A 80 16.08 3.00 -1.95
N GLU A 81 14.85 2.50 -2.01
CA GLU A 81 14.11 2.31 -3.27
C GLU A 81 13.87 3.64 -4.00
N VAL A 82 13.48 4.68 -3.26
CA VAL A 82 13.35 6.04 -3.81
C VAL A 82 14.70 6.54 -4.30
N ARG A 83 15.78 6.36 -3.54
CA ARG A 83 17.13 6.82 -3.94
C ARG A 83 17.64 6.12 -5.19
N ALA A 84 17.38 4.83 -5.35
CA ALA A 84 17.79 4.06 -6.51
C ALA A 84 17.20 4.58 -7.83
N LEU A 85 16.03 5.23 -7.78
CA LEU A 85 15.39 5.89 -8.91
C LEU A 85 15.88 7.33 -9.15
N ASN A 86 16.66 7.88 -8.22
CA ASN A 86 17.03 9.29 -8.17
C ASN A 86 18.54 9.44 -7.89
N PRO A 87 19.43 8.95 -8.79
CA PRO A 87 20.87 8.94 -8.56
C PRO A 87 21.47 10.34 -8.44
N ASP A 88 20.84 11.34 -9.05
CA ASP A 88 21.28 12.75 -9.02
C ASP A 88 20.91 13.47 -7.70
N GLY A 89 20.31 12.76 -6.74
CA GLY A 89 19.98 13.27 -5.41
C GLY A 89 18.67 14.06 -5.31
N ALA A 90 18.15 14.57 -6.42
CA ALA A 90 16.83 15.20 -6.47
C ALA A 90 15.72 14.14 -6.45
N THR A 91 14.71 14.27 -5.56
CA THR A 91 13.57 13.35 -5.50
C THR A 91 12.58 13.63 -6.63
N ARG A 92 12.92 13.21 -7.85
CA ARG A 92 12.10 13.37 -9.05
C ARG A 92 11.12 12.22 -9.22
N PHE A 93 11.52 10.99 -9.01
CA PHE A 93 10.66 9.83 -9.25
C PHE A 93 10.25 9.16 -7.95
N TYR A 94 8.96 8.82 -7.83
CA TYR A 94 8.45 8.00 -6.74
C TYR A 94 7.96 6.64 -7.26
N PRO A 95 8.47 5.53 -6.71
CA PRO A 95 7.98 4.20 -7.07
C PRO A 95 6.62 3.92 -6.41
N GLY A 96 5.65 3.48 -7.21
CA GLY A 96 4.41 2.91 -6.70
C GLY A 96 4.61 1.48 -6.19
N SER A 97 3.57 0.90 -5.58
CA SER A 97 3.55 -0.51 -5.16
C SER A 97 4.01 -1.48 -6.25
N PRO A 98 3.69 -1.32 -7.56
CA PRO A 98 4.09 -2.30 -8.57
C PRO A 98 5.61 -2.43 -8.69
N ARG A 99 6.32 -1.29 -8.74
CA ARG A 99 7.76 -1.24 -8.91
C ARG A 99 8.47 -1.72 -7.64
N LEU A 100 7.99 -1.27 -6.49
CA LEU A 100 8.50 -1.70 -5.17
C LEU A 100 8.38 -3.21 -4.96
N ILE A 101 7.21 -3.76 -5.24
CA ILE A 101 6.97 -5.19 -5.06
C ILE A 101 7.80 -5.99 -6.07
N ALA A 102 7.72 -5.66 -7.36
CA ALA A 102 8.37 -6.45 -8.39
C ALA A 102 9.90 -6.48 -8.25
N ASP A 103 10.52 -5.38 -7.80
CA ASP A 103 11.97 -5.31 -7.55
C ASP A 103 12.38 -6.04 -6.25
N ALA A 104 11.51 -6.09 -5.25
CA ALA A 104 11.77 -6.79 -3.98
C ALA A 104 11.59 -8.31 -4.07
N LEU A 105 10.97 -8.82 -5.14
CA LEU A 105 10.70 -10.24 -5.30
C LEU A 105 11.98 -11.02 -5.68
N SER A 106 12.27 -12.06 -4.90
CA SER A 106 13.30 -13.06 -5.14
C SER A 106 12.93 -14.03 -6.28
N ALA A 107 13.88 -14.87 -6.68
CA ALA A 107 13.67 -15.89 -7.72
C ALA A 107 12.45 -16.79 -7.42
N GLY A 108 11.55 -16.94 -8.38
CA GLY A 108 10.29 -17.69 -8.24
C GLY A 108 9.12 -16.88 -7.69
N GLY A 109 9.35 -15.66 -7.21
CA GLY A 109 8.28 -14.71 -6.91
C GLY A 109 7.64 -14.17 -8.18
N ARG A 110 6.35 -13.81 -8.10
CA ARG A 110 5.60 -13.23 -9.23
C ARG A 110 4.70 -12.09 -8.76
N TYR A 111 4.65 -11.02 -9.56
CA TYR A 111 3.75 -9.89 -9.37
C TYR A 111 2.69 -9.85 -10.48
N VAL A 112 1.43 -9.61 -10.11
CA VAL A 112 0.34 -9.32 -11.05
C VAL A 112 -0.39 -8.07 -10.57
N GLY A 113 -0.32 -7.00 -11.36
CA GLY A 113 -1.01 -5.74 -11.08
C GLY A 113 -2.21 -5.56 -12.00
N PHE A 114 -3.35 -5.19 -11.43
CA PHE A 114 -4.58 -4.90 -12.16
C PHE A 114 -4.82 -3.39 -12.23
N GLU A 115 -5.17 -2.90 -13.42
CA GLU A 115 -5.54 -1.50 -13.64
C GLU A 115 -6.72 -1.43 -14.62
N LEU A 116 -7.77 -0.69 -14.24
CA LEU A 116 -9.02 -0.60 -14.99
C LEU A 116 -8.93 0.43 -16.12
N ASN A 117 -8.11 1.47 -15.97
CA ASN A 117 -7.97 2.56 -16.93
C ASN A 117 -6.89 2.22 -17.97
N PRO A 118 -7.24 2.03 -19.27
CA PRO A 118 -6.27 1.56 -20.26
C PRO A 118 -5.05 2.47 -20.45
N PRO A 119 -5.18 3.82 -20.49
CA PRO A 119 -4.04 4.72 -20.44
C PRO A 119 -3.11 4.53 -19.23
N VAL A 120 -3.65 4.35 -18.02
CA VAL A 120 -2.84 4.14 -16.81
C VAL A 120 -2.18 2.75 -16.84
N ARG A 121 -2.88 1.74 -17.35
CA ARG A 121 -2.34 0.39 -17.55
C ARG A 121 -1.16 0.39 -18.52
N ALA A 122 -1.18 1.23 -19.56
CA ALA A 122 -0.04 1.38 -20.46
C ALA A 122 1.20 1.90 -19.71
N LEU A 123 1.03 2.92 -18.86
CA LEU A 123 2.10 3.42 -17.98
C LEU A 123 2.59 2.34 -17.00
N LEU A 124 1.68 1.54 -16.44
CA LEU A 124 2.04 0.41 -15.59
C LEU A 124 2.92 -0.61 -16.33
N ALA A 125 2.57 -0.96 -17.56
CA ALA A 125 3.35 -1.89 -18.37
C ALA A 125 4.75 -1.32 -18.69
N GLU A 126 4.85 -0.02 -18.96
CA GLU A 126 6.13 0.68 -19.13
C GLU A 126 6.96 0.66 -17.83
N ALA A 127 6.34 0.97 -16.69
CA ALA A 127 7.01 0.96 -15.38
C ALA A 127 7.52 -0.44 -14.99
N LEU A 128 6.84 -1.49 -15.45
CA LEU A 128 7.22 -2.89 -15.21
C LEU A 128 8.15 -3.47 -16.29
N ALA A 129 8.46 -2.73 -17.35
CA ALA A 129 9.34 -3.21 -18.41
C ALA A 129 10.70 -3.67 -17.86
N GLY A 130 11.19 -4.81 -18.35
CA GLY A 130 12.44 -5.44 -17.89
C GLY A 130 12.30 -6.36 -16.66
N ARG A 131 11.11 -6.43 -16.04
CA ARG A 131 10.83 -7.33 -14.90
C ARG A 131 10.10 -8.58 -15.38
N ALA A 132 10.84 -9.65 -15.65
CA ALA A 132 10.28 -10.91 -16.15
C ALA A 132 9.30 -11.59 -15.17
N ASN A 133 9.33 -11.20 -13.89
CA ASN A 133 8.45 -11.67 -12.83
C ASN A 133 7.16 -10.85 -12.68
N ALA A 134 6.94 -9.80 -13.47
CA ALA A 134 5.84 -8.86 -13.28
C ALA A 134 4.93 -8.76 -14.51
N GLU A 135 3.62 -8.68 -14.26
CA GLU A 135 2.60 -8.58 -15.31
C GLU A 135 1.61 -7.44 -14.99
N ALA A 136 1.31 -6.61 -15.99
CA ALA A 136 0.24 -5.62 -15.95
C ALA A 136 -1.00 -6.17 -16.66
N ARG A 137 -2.14 -6.22 -15.97
CA ARG A 137 -3.41 -6.71 -16.51
C ARG A 137 -4.46 -5.63 -16.51
N GLU A 138 -5.23 -5.58 -17.59
CA GLU A 138 -6.39 -4.71 -17.70
C GLU A 138 -7.62 -5.38 -17.09
N GLY A 139 -8.40 -4.64 -16.31
CA GLY A 139 -9.69 -5.09 -15.80
C GLY A 139 -9.97 -4.67 -14.37
N ASP A 140 -11.10 -5.16 -13.84
CA ASP A 140 -11.47 -4.96 -12.45
C ASP A 140 -10.56 -5.80 -11.54
N GLY A 141 -9.75 -5.14 -10.72
CA GLY A 141 -8.75 -5.83 -9.92
C GLY A 141 -9.30 -6.59 -8.72
N TYR A 142 -10.50 -6.28 -8.23
CA TYR A 142 -11.12 -7.11 -7.19
C TYR A 142 -11.45 -8.49 -7.77
N ASP A 143 -12.12 -8.54 -8.92
CA ASP A 143 -12.50 -9.79 -9.59
C ASP A 143 -11.26 -10.54 -10.12
N GLY A 144 -10.31 -9.78 -10.69
CA GLY A 144 -9.03 -10.27 -11.18
C GLY A 144 -8.20 -10.94 -10.08
N ALA A 145 -8.08 -10.31 -8.91
CA ALA A 145 -7.34 -10.88 -7.78
C ALA A 145 -8.00 -12.14 -7.23
N VAL A 146 -9.33 -12.20 -7.10
CA VAL A 146 -10.02 -13.44 -6.68
C VAL A 146 -9.76 -14.58 -7.67
N THR A 147 -9.80 -14.29 -8.97
CA THR A 147 -9.57 -15.26 -10.04
C THR A 147 -8.13 -15.76 -10.09
N GLU A 148 -7.15 -14.89 -9.81
CA GLU A 148 -5.73 -15.24 -9.81
C GLU A 148 -5.31 -15.93 -8.50
N ALA A 149 -5.88 -15.50 -7.36
CA ALA A 149 -5.68 -16.13 -6.06
C ALA A 149 -6.12 -17.60 -6.07
N ALA A 150 -7.19 -17.91 -6.81
CA ALA A 150 -7.68 -19.27 -7.06
C ALA A 150 -6.64 -20.25 -7.61
N ARG A 151 -5.63 -19.72 -8.32
CA ARG A 151 -4.59 -20.46 -9.03
C ARG A 151 -3.24 -20.36 -8.33
N SER A 152 -3.19 -19.65 -7.22
CA SER A 152 -1.98 -19.36 -6.45
C SER A 152 -2.08 -20.05 -5.08
N ARG A 153 -0.93 -20.37 -4.49
CA ARG A 153 -0.87 -20.88 -3.12
C ARG A 153 -0.36 -19.78 -2.20
N ALA A 154 -1.09 -19.52 -1.12
CA ALA A 154 -0.77 -18.55 -0.08
C ALA A 154 -0.40 -17.15 -0.65
N PRO A 155 -1.22 -16.56 -1.54
CA PRO A 155 -0.89 -15.28 -2.17
C PRO A 155 -0.85 -14.14 -1.14
N LEU A 156 -0.08 -13.10 -1.46
CA LEU A 156 -0.17 -11.79 -0.81
C LEU A 156 -1.03 -10.89 -1.68
N ILE A 157 -2.14 -10.37 -1.16
CA ILE A 157 -3.04 -9.46 -1.89
C ILE A 157 -2.87 -8.05 -1.35
N LEU A 158 -2.66 -7.07 -2.24
CA LEU A 158 -2.73 -5.64 -1.94
C LEU A 158 -4.05 -5.08 -2.49
N ILE A 159 -4.85 -4.50 -1.59
CA ILE A 159 -6.11 -3.83 -1.90
C ILE A 159 -5.98 -2.34 -1.61
N ASP A 160 -5.87 -1.52 -2.66
CA ASP A 160 -5.61 -0.08 -2.56
C ASP A 160 -6.52 0.75 -3.49
N PRO A 161 -7.85 0.63 -3.38
CA PRO A 161 -8.76 1.43 -4.20
C PRO A 161 -8.64 2.92 -3.86
N PRO A 162 -9.07 3.80 -4.77
CA PRO A 162 -9.07 5.24 -4.50
C PRO A 162 -10.13 5.67 -3.47
N PHE A 163 -11.06 4.78 -3.08
CA PHE A 163 -12.21 5.07 -2.21
C PHE A 163 -13.06 6.26 -2.72
N GLU A 164 -13.23 6.34 -4.05
CA GLU A 164 -14.13 7.30 -4.70
C GLU A 164 -15.54 6.74 -4.85
N ARG A 165 -15.67 5.40 -4.95
CA ARG A 165 -16.98 4.77 -5.15
C ARG A 165 -17.61 4.41 -3.81
N PRO A 166 -18.94 4.55 -3.65
CA PRO A 166 -19.63 4.17 -2.42
C PRO A 166 -19.43 2.70 -2.02
N ASP A 167 -19.18 1.83 -2.99
CA ASP A 167 -19.03 0.39 -2.82
C ASP A 167 -17.58 -0.07 -2.55
N ASP A 168 -16.56 0.81 -2.61
CA ASP A 168 -15.16 0.42 -2.47
C ASP A 168 -14.88 -0.31 -1.14
N TYR A 169 -15.39 0.20 -0.01
CA TYR A 169 -15.25 -0.47 1.29
C TYR A 169 -15.90 -1.85 1.33
N ALA A 170 -17.06 -2.00 0.68
CA ALA A 170 -17.76 -3.29 0.64
C ALA A 170 -16.99 -4.28 -0.24
N ARG A 171 -16.58 -3.86 -1.44
CA ARG A 171 -15.84 -4.71 -2.39
C ARG A 171 -14.47 -5.13 -1.86
N ALA A 172 -13.76 -4.25 -1.16
CA ALA A 172 -12.50 -4.58 -0.50
C ALA A 172 -12.69 -5.69 0.55
N ALA A 173 -13.70 -5.56 1.42
CA ALA A 173 -13.99 -6.57 2.44
C ALA A 173 -14.47 -7.90 1.82
N GLU A 174 -15.33 -7.84 0.82
CA GLU A 174 -15.84 -9.03 0.10
C GLU A 174 -14.72 -9.78 -0.62
N THR A 175 -13.81 -9.05 -1.26
CA THR A 175 -12.62 -9.61 -1.92
C THR A 175 -11.73 -10.33 -0.91
N ALA A 176 -11.45 -9.67 0.23
CA ALA A 176 -10.65 -10.28 1.29
C ALA A 176 -11.29 -11.56 1.82
N VAL A 177 -12.60 -11.54 2.12
CA VAL A 177 -13.36 -12.71 2.57
C VAL A 177 -13.35 -13.83 1.53
N ALA A 178 -13.52 -13.51 0.25
CA ALA A 178 -13.52 -14.49 -0.84
C ALA A 178 -12.16 -15.18 -0.98
N VAL A 179 -11.06 -14.43 -0.89
CA VAL A 179 -9.69 -14.98 -0.95
C VAL A 179 -9.42 -15.89 0.24
N VAL A 180 -9.63 -15.41 1.47
CA VAL A 180 -9.26 -16.19 2.68
C VAL A 180 -10.14 -17.41 2.89
N ARG A 181 -11.41 -17.39 2.45
CA ARG A 181 -12.27 -18.58 2.46
C ARG A 181 -11.72 -19.71 1.60
N ARG A 182 -10.99 -19.36 0.54
CA ARG A 182 -10.44 -20.33 -0.40
C ARG A 182 -9.05 -20.79 0.02
N ASP A 183 -8.25 -19.89 0.57
CA ASP A 183 -6.93 -20.18 1.11
C ASP A 183 -6.72 -19.44 2.44
N LEU A 184 -6.83 -20.18 3.54
CA LEU A 184 -6.65 -19.66 4.90
C LEU A 184 -5.22 -19.17 5.16
N SER A 185 -4.26 -19.50 4.30
CA SER A 185 -2.86 -19.06 4.40
C SER A 185 -2.55 -17.82 3.56
N ALA A 186 -3.53 -17.29 2.81
CA ALA A 186 -3.39 -16.03 2.09
C ALA A 186 -3.27 -14.86 3.08
N THR A 187 -2.37 -13.92 2.76
CA THR A 187 -2.25 -12.65 3.49
C THR A 187 -2.90 -11.57 2.64
N VAL A 188 -3.76 -10.74 3.24
CA VAL A 188 -4.45 -9.65 2.53
C VAL A 188 -4.15 -8.35 3.25
N ALA A 189 -3.56 -7.38 2.55
CA ALA A 189 -3.30 -6.03 3.04
C ALA A 189 -4.24 -5.05 2.34
N ILE A 190 -5.06 -4.34 3.11
CA ILE A 190 -6.04 -3.38 2.61
C ILE A 190 -5.63 -1.99 3.08
N TRP A 191 -5.25 -1.12 2.16
CA TRP A 191 -5.07 0.30 2.46
C TRP A 191 -6.43 0.94 2.70
N THR A 192 -6.52 1.83 3.68
CA THR A 192 -7.79 2.49 4.02
C THR A 192 -7.54 3.93 4.49
N PRO A 193 -8.18 4.95 3.88
CA PRO A 193 -8.06 6.33 4.33
C PRO A 193 -8.83 6.53 5.64
N LEU A 194 -8.25 7.25 6.61
CA LEU A 194 -8.92 7.64 7.85
C LEU A 194 -9.40 9.09 7.75
N LYS A 195 -10.68 9.25 7.39
CA LYS A 195 -11.40 10.54 7.35
C LYS A 195 -12.19 10.74 8.65
N ASP A 196 -12.97 9.73 9.02
CA ASP A 196 -13.76 9.63 10.25
C ASP A 196 -13.73 8.19 10.79
N LEU A 197 -13.95 8.03 12.10
CA LEU A 197 -13.91 6.72 12.76
C LEU A 197 -15.17 5.87 12.48
N GLU A 198 -16.31 6.50 12.21
CA GLU A 198 -17.57 5.76 11.99
C GLU A 198 -17.50 4.89 10.72
N THR A 199 -17.01 5.47 9.62
CA THR A 199 -16.79 4.78 8.35
C THR A 199 -15.75 3.68 8.51
N PHE A 200 -14.66 3.97 9.23
CA PHE A 200 -13.61 3.00 9.47
C PHE A 200 -14.10 1.82 10.32
N ASP A 201 -14.81 2.07 11.43
CA ASP A 201 -15.39 1.04 12.28
C ASP A 201 -16.42 0.20 11.50
N ALA A 202 -17.22 0.83 10.63
CA ALA A 202 -18.14 0.13 9.76
C ALA A 202 -17.41 -0.79 8.76
N PHE A 203 -16.24 -0.38 8.26
CA PHE A 203 -15.38 -1.22 7.44
C PHE A 203 -14.81 -2.39 8.24
N ILE A 204 -14.28 -2.16 9.44
CA ILE A 204 -13.76 -3.22 10.32
C ILE A 204 -14.83 -4.28 10.65
N ARG A 205 -16.07 -3.86 10.96
CA ARG A 205 -17.20 -4.78 11.20
C ARG A 205 -17.53 -5.68 10.01
N ARG A 206 -17.13 -5.31 8.79
CA ARG A 206 -17.31 -6.18 7.61
C ARG A 206 -16.36 -7.36 7.62
N LEU A 207 -15.18 -7.22 8.24
CA LEU A 207 -14.13 -8.24 8.33
C LEU A 207 -14.25 -9.10 9.60
N GLN A 208 -14.58 -8.48 10.73
CA GLN A 208 -14.68 -9.15 12.04
C GLN A 208 -15.53 -10.43 11.99
N GLY A 209 -14.97 -11.53 12.48
CA GLY A 209 -15.62 -12.84 12.51
C GLY A 209 -15.78 -13.53 11.14
N LYS A 210 -15.29 -12.93 10.05
CA LYS A 210 -15.38 -13.49 8.69
C LYS A 210 -14.03 -13.82 8.06
N VAL A 211 -12.95 -13.29 8.63
CA VAL A 211 -11.57 -13.50 8.20
C VAL A 211 -10.71 -14.00 9.37
N GLY A 212 -9.45 -14.35 9.11
CA GLY A 212 -8.52 -14.79 10.15
C GLY A 212 -8.00 -13.65 11.04
N PRO A 213 -6.97 -13.91 11.88
CA PRO A 213 -6.35 -12.90 12.72
C PRO A 213 -6.00 -11.66 11.90
N THR A 214 -6.40 -10.48 12.37
CA THR A 214 -6.22 -9.24 11.62
C THR A 214 -5.46 -8.23 12.45
N LEU A 215 -4.45 -7.61 11.84
CA LEU A 215 -3.70 -6.48 12.40
C LEU A 215 -4.14 -5.19 11.70
N VAL A 216 -4.35 -4.13 12.48
CA VAL A 216 -4.64 -2.80 12.00
C VAL A 216 -3.48 -1.89 12.38
N ALA A 217 -2.83 -1.32 11.37
CA ALA A 217 -1.72 -0.38 11.53
C ALA A 217 -2.15 1.01 11.08
N GLU A 218 -2.30 1.94 12.01
CA GLU A 218 -2.78 3.30 11.75
C GLU A 218 -1.68 4.34 11.94
N ALA A 219 -1.66 5.34 11.06
CA ALA A 219 -0.89 6.56 11.22
C ALA A 219 -1.80 7.76 10.99
N ARG A 220 -1.96 8.59 12.04
CA ARG A 220 -2.78 9.80 12.02
C ARG A 220 -1.86 11.01 12.15
N LEU A 221 -1.80 11.85 11.13
CA LEU A 221 -0.94 13.05 11.14
C LEU A 221 -1.51 14.18 12.01
N ARG A 222 -2.78 14.09 12.38
CA ARG A 222 -3.50 15.09 13.18
C ARG A 222 -4.73 14.45 13.82
N PRO A 223 -5.32 15.06 14.86
CA PRO A 223 -6.61 14.64 15.38
C PRO A 223 -7.69 14.56 14.28
N LEU A 224 -8.58 13.57 14.37
CA LEU A 224 -9.69 13.34 13.41
C LEU A 224 -10.84 14.35 13.62
N THR A 225 -10.56 15.65 13.51
CA THR A 225 -11.53 16.72 13.80
C THR A 225 -12.18 17.31 12.55
N ASN A 226 -11.65 17.03 11.36
CA ASN A 226 -12.21 17.51 10.09
C ASN A 226 -12.48 16.33 9.13
N PRO A 227 -13.73 15.86 9.01
CA PRO A 227 -14.06 14.70 8.18
C PRO A 227 -13.93 14.97 6.67
N MET A 228 -13.75 16.23 6.25
CA MET A 228 -13.57 16.61 4.83
C MET A 228 -12.15 16.38 4.32
N LYS A 229 -11.19 16.03 5.19
CA LYS A 229 -9.79 15.78 4.83
C LYS A 229 -9.36 14.39 5.29
N MET A 230 -8.40 13.80 4.57
CA MET A 230 -7.70 12.60 5.04
C MET A 230 -6.74 13.01 6.16
N ASN A 231 -7.07 12.64 7.39
CA ASN A 231 -6.29 13.01 8.59
C ASN A 231 -5.32 11.90 9.00
N GLY A 232 -5.52 10.69 8.47
CA GLY A 232 -4.64 9.54 8.65
C GLY A 232 -4.91 8.47 7.60
N CYS A 233 -4.23 7.35 7.75
CA CYS A 233 -4.47 6.14 6.98
C CYS A 233 -4.28 4.90 7.86
N ALA A 234 -4.79 3.79 7.38
CA ALA A 234 -4.58 2.47 7.96
C ALA A 234 -4.13 1.47 6.89
N LEU A 235 -3.33 0.50 7.29
CA LEU A 235 -3.18 -0.76 6.57
C LEU A 235 -3.77 -1.87 7.43
N VAL A 236 -4.84 -2.50 6.94
CA VAL A 236 -5.52 -3.63 7.59
C VAL A 236 -4.96 -4.91 6.98
N VAL A 237 -4.23 -5.70 7.78
CA VAL A 237 -3.52 -6.90 7.35
C VAL A 237 -4.16 -8.15 7.95
N ILE A 238 -4.79 -8.95 7.11
CA ILE A 238 -5.40 -10.23 7.47
C ILE A 238 -4.36 -11.34 7.31
N ASN A 239 -4.34 -12.28 8.27
CA ASN A 239 -3.30 -13.30 8.41
C ASN A 239 -1.88 -12.69 8.35
N PRO A 240 -1.57 -11.72 9.25
CA PRO A 240 -0.29 -11.05 9.24
C PRO A 240 0.85 -12.03 9.56
N PRO A 241 2.00 -11.97 8.87
CA PRO A 241 3.19 -12.72 9.26
C PRO A 241 3.67 -12.34 10.66
N ALA A 242 4.45 -13.24 11.29
CA ALA A 242 5.09 -12.94 12.56
C ALA A 242 5.97 -11.67 12.44
N GLY A 243 5.93 -10.82 13.48
CA GLY A 243 6.66 -9.54 13.49
C GLY A 243 5.90 -8.35 12.89
N ALA A 244 4.69 -8.55 12.32
CA ALA A 244 3.92 -7.46 11.71
C ALA A 244 3.59 -6.32 12.67
N GLU A 245 3.33 -6.63 13.94
CA GLU A 245 3.07 -5.60 14.95
C GLU A 245 4.29 -4.71 15.21
N ALA A 246 5.48 -5.30 15.33
CA ALA A 246 6.71 -4.54 15.51
C ALA A 246 6.99 -3.65 14.29
N ALA A 247 6.84 -4.20 13.08
CA ALA A 247 7.00 -3.44 11.84
C ALA A 247 6.01 -2.28 11.73
N ALA A 248 4.73 -2.52 12.06
CA ALA A 248 3.70 -1.49 12.08
C ALA A 248 3.98 -0.39 13.10
N ARG A 249 4.42 -0.73 14.32
CA ARG A 249 4.78 0.26 15.35
C ARG A 249 5.96 1.11 14.91
N GLU A 250 6.99 0.51 14.31
CA GLU A 250 8.16 1.22 13.80
C GLU A 250 7.78 2.20 12.68
N ILE A 251 7.07 1.73 11.66
CA ILE A 251 6.70 2.52 10.47
C ILE A 251 5.68 3.61 10.83
N CYS A 252 4.54 3.24 11.41
CA CYS A 252 3.48 4.20 11.71
C CYS A 252 3.92 5.19 12.80
N GLY A 253 4.67 4.72 13.80
CA GLY A 253 5.24 5.56 14.85
C GLY A 253 6.17 6.61 14.26
N TRP A 254 7.14 6.20 13.43
CA TRP A 254 8.04 7.16 12.78
C TRP A 254 7.29 8.14 11.89
N VAL A 255 6.29 7.70 11.11
CA VAL A 255 5.52 8.61 10.26
C VAL A 255 4.74 9.63 11.11
N ALA A 256 4.09 9.20 12.19
CA ALA A 256 3.37 10.10 13.08
C ALA A 256 4.32 11.12 13.77
N ASP A 257 5.46 10.64 14.28
CA ASP A 257 6.42 11.48 15.01
C ASP A 257 7.18 12.43 14.10
N ALA A 258 7.64 11.95 12.94
CA ALA A 258 8.43 12.74 12.02
C ALA A 258 7.56 13.67 11.18
N LEU A 259 6.39 13.23 10.71
CA LEU A 259 5.59 13.94 9.70
C LEU A 259 4.31 14.56 10.24
N GLY A 260 3.90 14.21 11.46
CA GLY A 260 2.66 14.68 12.06
C GLY A 260 2.71 16.07 12.67
N ASP A 261 1.52 16.66 12.81
CA ASP A 261 1.25 17.88 13.59
C ASP A 261 1.10 17.52 15.09
N PRO A 262 1.06 18.51 16.01
CA PRO A 262 0.74 18.24 17.41
C PRO A 262 -0.57 17.42 17.57
N GLY A 263 -0.48 16.29 18.28
CA GLY A 263 -1.57 15.35 18.44
C GLY A 263 -1.64 14.25 17.38
N ALA A 264 -0.66 14.19 16.47
CA ALA A 264 -0.40 13.00 15.64
C ALA A 264 -0.15 11.78 16.52
N ARG A 265 -0.59 10.61 16.03
CA ARG A 265 -0.40 9.34 16.73
C ARG A 265 -0.43 8.16 15.79
N ALA A 266 0.26 7.10 16.20
CA ALA A 266 0.16 5.78 15.62
C ALA A 266 -0.64 4.86 16.55
N GLU A 267 -1.50 4.02 15.98
CA GLU A 267 -2.23 2.99 16.71
C GLU A 267 -2.01 1.64 16.01
N VAL A 268 -1.68 0.61 16.79
CA VAL A 268 -1.53 -0.75 16.29
C VAL A 268 -2.28 -1.68 17.22
N TRP A 269 -3.23 -2.42 16.65
CA TRP A 269 -4.13 -3.31 17.38
C TRP A 269 -4.58 -4.48 16.50
N THR A 270 -5.16 -5.50 17.12
CA THR A 270 -5.56 -6.74 16.44
C THR A 270 -6.98 -7.15 16.83
N PHE A 271 -7.63 -7.93 15.96
CA PHE A 271 -8.92 -8.58 16.23
C PHE A 271 -9.06 -9.91 15.48
#